data_AF-A0A1B8Y6L7-F1
#
_entry.id   AF-A0A1B8Y6L7-F1
#
_cell.length_a   1.000
_cell.length_b   1.000
_cell.length_c   1.000
_cell.angle_alpha   90.00
_cell.angle_beta   90.00
_cell.angle_gamma   90.00
#
_symmetry.space_group_name_H-M   'P 1'
#
loop_
_entity.id
_entity.type
_entity.pdbx_description
1 polymer ?
#
loop_
_entity_poly.entity_id
_entity_poly.type
_entity_poly.pdbx_seq_one_letter_code
_entity_poly.pdbx_strand_id
1 'polypeptide(L)'
;PQQGKLLILTEFGKLLVEPNEICVIQQGMRFSVEVFGEARGYVLEVFGVHFELPDLGPIGANGLANPRDFLTPVAWYEDRTVEAGYTVISKYQGKLFSSEQDFSPFNVVAWHGNYAPYKYNLENFMVINCVAFDHAV
;
A
#
# COMPACT_ATOMS: atom_id res chain seq x y z
N PRO A 1 8.97 0.50 4.13
CA PRO A 1 10.13 -0.43 3.99
C PRO A 1 11.26 -0.02 4.95
N GLN A 2 12.12 -0.94 5.41
CA GLN A 2 13.26 -0.58 6.27
C GLN A 2 14.58 -0.55 5.47
N GLN A 3 14.79 -1.55 4.63
CA GLN A 3 15.93 -1.69 3.73
C GLN A 3 15.42 -2.03 2.33
N GLY A 4 15.94 -1.35 1.32
CA GLY A 4 15.56 -1.55 -0.09
C GLY A 4 14.23 -0.87 -0.45
N LYS A 5 14.14 -0.40 -1.68
CA LYS A 5 12.90 0.10 -2.28
C LYS A 5 12.11 -1.07 -2.90
N LEU A 6 10.79 -0.93 -2.90
CA LEU A 6 9.84 -1.91 -3.43
C LEU A 6 9.11 -1.29 -4.62
N LEU A 7 9.14 -1.94 -5.79
CA LEU A 7 8.23 -1.62 -6.88
C LEU A 7 7.04 -2.58 -6.81
N ILE A 8 5.90 -2.08 -6.34
CA ILE A 8 4.69 -2.85 -6.11
C ILE A 8 3.77 -2.68 -7.31
N LEU A 9 3.49 -3.77 -8.02
CA LEU A 9 2.50 -3.85 -9.07
C LEU A 9 1.18 -4.26 -8.44
N THR A 10 0.10 -3.57 -8.78
CA THR A 10 -1.27 -3.88 -8.34
C THR A 10 -2.21 -3.84 -9.53
N GLU A 11 -3.42 -4.37 -9.37
CA GLU A 11 -4.50 -4.18 -10.36
C GLU A 11 -4.83 -2.70 -10.64
N PHE A 12 -4.45 -1.79 -9.74
CA PHE A 12 -4.74 -0.36 -9.84
C PHE A 12 -3.59 0.44 -10.46
N GLY A 13 -2.44 -0.20 -10.71
CA GLY A 13 -1.22 0.41 -11.21
C GLY A 13 -0.01 0.17 -10.32
N LYS A 14 1.02 1.00 -10.47
CA LYS A 14 2.35 0.78 -9.85
C LYS A 14 2.63 1.78 -8.73
N LEU A 15 3.18 1.28 -7.63
CA LEU A 15 3.68 2.07 -6.51
C LEU A 15 5.17 1.76 -6.29
N LEU A 16 6.03 2.77 -6.44
CA LEU A 16 7.39 2.70 -5.91
C LEU A 16 7.36 3.14 -4.45
N VAL A 17 7.83 2.32 -3.51
CA VAL A 17 7.80 2.60 -2.07
C VAL A 17 9.20 2.44 -1.50
N GLU A 18 9.76 3.52 -0.99
CA GLU A 18 11.13 3.59 -0.48
C GLU A 18 11.17 3.50 1.06
N PRO A 19 12.35 3.30 1.68
CA PRO A 19 12.49 3.56 3.12
C PRO A 19 12.03 4.97 3.46
N ASN A 20 11.45 5.14 4.65
CA ASN A 20 10.73 6.35 5.08
C ASN A 20 9.35 6.58 4.41
N GLU A 21 8.92 5.66 3.55
CA GLU A 21 7.55 5.59 3.07
C GLU A 21 6.84 4.34 3.58
N ILE A 22 5.51 4.43 3.61
CA ILE A 22 4.61 3.29 3.87
C ILE A 22 3.67 3.11 2.69
N CYS A 23 3.09 1.92 2.57
CA CYS A 23 2.00 1.65 1.65
C CYS A 23 0.97 0.71 2.29
N VAL A 24 -0.25 0.77 1.79
CA VAL A 24 -1.35 -0.12 2.19
C VAL A 24 -1.89 -0.80 0.95
N ILE A 25 -1.92 -2.13 0.99
CA ILE A 25 -2.62 -2.99 0.05
C ILE A 25 -3.79 -3.59 0.81
N GLN A 26 -5.00 -3.33 0.33
CA GLN A 26 -6.21 -3.71 1.05
C GLN A 26 -6.63 -5.15 0.74
N GLN A 27 -7.56 -5.68 1.54
CA GLN A 27 -8.05 -7.05 1.40
C GLN A 27 -8.54 -7.33 -0.02
N GLY A 28 -8.08 -8.45 -0.60
CA GLY A 28 -8.52 -8.96 -1.90
C GLY A 28 -7.76 -8.41 -3.11
N MET A 29 -6.97 -7.35 -2.96
CA MET A 29 -6.18 -6.79 -4.06
C MET A 29 -5.03 -7.73 -4.42
N ARG A 30 -4.85 -8.01 -5.71
CA ARG A 30 -3.69 -8.74 -6.23
C ARG A 30 -2.52 -7.79 -6.37
N PHE A 31 -1.37 -8.22 -5.91
CA PHE A 31 -0.14 -7.45 -6.04
C PHE A 31 1.07 -8.36 -6.25
N SER A 32 2.12 -7.78 -6.84
CA SER A 32 3.45 -8.38 -6.96
C SER A 32 4.49 -7.34 -6.54
N VAL A 33 5.62 -7.79 -5.99
CA VAL A 33 6.65 -6.91 -5.46
C VAL A 33 7.98 -7.22 -6.14
N GLU A 34 8.47 -6.26 -6.90
CA GLU A 34 9.83 -6.27 -7.44
C GLU A 34 10.78 -5.61 -6.45
N VAL A 35 11.94 -6.23 -6.24
CA VAL A 35 13.02 -5.75 -5.36
C VAL A 35 14.30 -5.55 -6.14
N PHE A 36 15.11 -4.57 -5.74
CA PHE A 36 16.34 -4.17 -6.44
C PHE A 36 17.62 -4.71 -5.78
N GLY A 37 17.47 -5.75 -4.96
CA GLY A 37 18.51 -6.31 -4.10
C GLY A 37 17.90 -6.87 -2.82
N GLU A 38 18.70 -6.98 -1.76
CA GLU A 38 18.19 -7.37 -0.44
C GLU A 38 17.17 -6.35 0.08
N ALA A 39 15.98 -6.85 0.46
CA ALA A 39 14.91 -6.06 1.02
C ALA A 39 14.49 -6.60 2.39
N ARG A 40 14.22 -5.69 3.32
CA ARG A 40 13.69 -6.01 4.65
C ARG A 40 12.72 -4.93 5.09
N GLY A 41 11.66 -5.32 5.79
CA GLY A 41 10.66 -4.39 6.28
C GLY A 41 9.75 -5.02 7.32
N TYR A 42 8.70 -4.28 7.66
CA TYR A 42 7.70 -4.65 8.64
C TYR A 42 6.33 -4.63 7.97
N VAL A 43 5.44 -5.51 8.40
CA VAL A 43 4.05 -5.60 7.93
C VAL A 43 3.14 -5.65 9.15
N LEU A 44 2.12 -4.80 9.15
CA LEU A 44 0.99 -4.88 10.09
C LEU A 44 -0.21 -5.41 9.33
N GLU A 45 -0.74 -6.56 9.75
CA GLU A 45 -1.97 -7.14 9.19
C GLU A 45 -3.11 -6.97 10.20
N VAL A 46 -4.26 -6.46 9.73
CA VAL A 46 -5.50 -6.35 10.50
C VAL A 46 -6.60 -7.16 9.82
N PHE A 47 -7.43 -7.84 10.59
CA PHE A 47 -8.47 -8.74 10.05
C PHE A 47 -9.85 -8.07 10.05
N GLY A 48 -10.51 -8.04 8.88
CA GLY A 48 -11.91 -7.63 8.75
C GLY A 48 -12.17 -6.13 8.90
N VAL A 49 -11.13 -5.29 8.87
CA VAL A 49 -11.20 -3.83 9.02
C VAL A 49 -10.22 -3.13 8.07
N HIS A 50 -10.39 -1.82 7.90
CA HIS A 50 -9.52 -0.97 7.10
C HIS A 50 -8.82 0.07 7.98
N PHE A 51 -7.69 0.61 7.51
CA PHE A 51 -7.04 1.74 8.18
C PHE A 51 -7.75 3.04 7.82
N GLU A 52 -7.91 3.92 8.81
CA GLU A 52 -8.52 5.23 8.68
C GLU A 52 -7.62 6.30 9.33
N LEU A 53 -7.75 7.54 8.90
CA LEU A 53 -7.11 8.66 9.59
C LEU A 53 -7.81 8.90 10.92
N PRO A 54 -7.07 9.25 11.99
CA PRO A 54 -7.68 9.56 13.28
C PRO A 54 -8.49 10.86 13.19
N ASP A 55 -9.54 10.96 14.00
CA ASP A 55 -10.18 12.24 14.27
C ASP A 55 -9.18 13.21 14.90
N LEU A 56 -9.07 14.42 14.33
CA LEU A 56 -8.10 15.42 14.77
C LEU A 56 -8.48 16.13 16.08
N GLY A 57 -9.75 16.04 16.49
CA GLY A 57 -10.24 16.67 17.72
C GLY A 57 -9.82 18.15 17.80
N PRO A 58 -9.20 18.60 18.91
CA PRO A 58 -8.76 19.98 19.08
C PRO A 58 -7.67 20.47 18.11
N ILE A 59 -6.97 19.57 17.40
CA ILE A 59 -6.00 19.97 16.35
C ILE A 59 -6.74 20.71 15.21
N GLY A 60 -8.02 20.41 15.01
CA GLY A 60 -8.88 21.10 14.06
C GLY A 60 -8.90 20.44 12.70
N ALA A 61 -8.77 21.22 11.62
CA ALA A 61 -8.99 20.74 10.26
C ALA A 61 -7.71 20.27 9.53
N ASN A 62 -6.52 20.52 10.08
CA ASN A 62 -5.24 20.19 9.44
C ASN A 62 -4.20 19.81 10.49
N GLY A 63 -3.34 18.84 10.19
CA GLY A 63 -2.31 18.34 11.09
C GLY A 63 -2.10 16.84 10.95
N LEU A 64 -1.04 16.29 11.57
CA LEU A 64 -0.67 14.88 11.47
C LEU A 64 -0.44 14.45 10.00
N ALA A 65 -1.09 13.38 9.54
CA ALA A 65 -1.02 12.93 8.15
C ALA A 65 -2.15 13.57 7.34
N ASN A 66 -1.86 14.66 6.63
CA ASN A 66 -2.86 15.35 5.81
C ASN A 66 -3.36 14.45 4.67
N PRO A 67 -4.69 14.38 4.40
CA PRO A 67 -5.25 13.47 3.39
C PRO A 67 -4.67 13.62 1.98
N ARG A 68 -4.25 14.82 1.59
CA ARG A 68 -3.67 15.11 0.27
C ARG A 68 -2.37 14.35 0.01
N ASP A 69 -1.62 14.04 1.06
CA ASP A 69 -0.27 13.48 0.93
C ASP A 69 -0.29 11.94 0.80
N PHE A 70 -1.49 11.34 0.78
CA PHE A 70 -1.72 9.94 0.41
C PHE A 70 -1.87 9.79 -1.09
N LEU A 71 -0.99 8.99 -1.70
CA LEU A 71 -0.90 8.83 -3.15
C LEU A 71 -1.41 7.44 -3.57
N THR A 72 -2.34 7.43 -4.52
CA THR A 72 -2.88 6.21 -5.16
C THR A 72 -2.28 6.07 -6.56
N PRO A 73 -1.99 4.86 -7.07
CA PRO A 73 -1.39 4.70 -8.40
C PRO A 73 -2.34 5.17 -9.50
N VAL A 74 -1.80 5.59 -10.64
CA VAL A 74 -2.60 5.76 -11.86
C VAL A 74 -2.76 4.39 -12.52
N ALA A 75 -3.92 4.16 -13.15
CA ALA A 75 -4.19 2.94 -13.91
C ALA A 75 -3.04 2.61 -14.87
N TRP A 76 -2.62 1.35 -14.82
CA TRP A 76 -1.62 0.77 -15.69
C TRP A 76 -1.98 -0.69 -15.90
N TYR A 77 -1.82 -1.18 -17.12
CA TYR A 77 -2.07 -2.57 -17.45
C TYR A 77 -0.96 -3.16 -18.31
N GLU A 78 -0.87 -4.48 -18.28
CA GLU A 78 -0.18 -5.28 -19.27
C GLU A 78 -1.14 -6.32 -19.84
N ASP A 79 -1.16 -6.43 -21.16
CA ASP A 79 -1.79 -7.56 -21.84
C ASP A 79 -0.70 -8.59 -22.13
N ARG A 80 -0.48 -9.48 -21.15
CA ARG A 80 0.63 -10.43 -21.16
C ARG A 80 0.13 -11.85 -20.91
N THR A 81 0.21 -12.69 -21.94
CA THR A 81 0.09 -14.14 -21.83
C THR A 81 1.33 -14.73 -21.15
N VAL A 82 1.12 -15.74 -20.30
CA VAL A 82 2.17 -16.47 -19.59
C VAL A 82 1.99 -17.95 -19.87
N GLU A 83 2.63 -18.45 -20.92
CA GLU A 83 2.48 -19.83 -21.41
C GLU A 83 2.79 -20.89 -20.34
N ALA A 84 3.75 -20.61 -19.45
CA ALA A 84 4.12 -21.48 -18.35
C ALA A 84 3.14 -21.44 -17.16
N GLY A 85 2.08 -20.62 -17.24
CA GLY A 85 1.17 -20.32 -16.14
C GLY A 85 1.68 -19.18 -15.25
N TYR A 86 0.80 -18.23 -14.96
CA TYR A 86 0.96 -17.23 -13.90
C TYR A 86 0.33 -17.77 -12.61
N THR A 87 1.14 -17.94 -11.57
CA THR A 87 0.67 -18.40 -10.26
C THR A 87 0.16 -17.25 -9.41
N VAL A 88 -1.07 -17.37 -8.93
CA VAL A 88 -1.70 -16.46 -7.97
C VAL A 88 -1.70 -17.12 -6.61
N ILE A 89 -1.07 -16.47 -5.63
CA ILE A 89 -1.05 -16.91 -4.24
C ILE A 89 -2.15 -16.17 -3.46
N SER A 90 -2.98 -16.93 -2.76
CA SER A 90 -4.05 -16.41 -1.91
C SER A 90 -3.83 -16.81 -0.46
N LYS A 91 -3.80 -15.83 0.45
CA LYS A 91 -3.88 -16.07 1.89
C LYS A 91 -5.34 -16.11 2.30
N TYR A 92 -5.83 -17.29 2.68
CA TYR A 92 -7.22 -17.51 3.12
C TYR A 92 -7.24 -18.25 4.44
N GLN A 93 -7.90 -17.67 5.46
CA GLN A 93 -7.96 -18.22 6.83
C GLN A 93 -6.57 -18.58 7.40
N GLY A 94 -5.57 -17.75 7.13
CA GLY A 94 -4.19 -17.95 7.60
C GLY A 94 -3.40 -19.03 6.85
N LYS A 95 -3.99 -19.69 5.85
CA LYS A 95 -3.32 -20.66 4.99
C LYS A 95 -3.05 -20.07 3.61
N LEU A 96 -1.99 -20.56 2.95
CA LEU A 96 -1.65 -20.18 1.59
C LEU A 96 -2.21 -21.21 0.61
N PHE A 97 -2.81 -20.70 -0.46
CA PHE A 97 -3.32 -21.48 -1.59
C PHE A 97 -2.76 -20.89 -2.88
N SER A 98 -2.61 -21.73 -3.91
CA SER A 98 -2.17 -21.31 -5.24
C SER A 98 -3.22 -21.67 -6.29
N SER A 99 -3.31 -20.85 -7.33
CA SER A 99 -4.05 -21.13 -8.55
C SER A 99 -3.24 -20.64 -9.75
N GLU A 100 -3.41 -21.28 -10.90
CA GLU A 100 -2.72 -20.91 -12.15
C GLU A 100 -3.71 -20.30 -13.14
N GLN A 101 -3.23 -19.31 -13.89
CA GLN A 101 -3.94 -18.66 -14.99
C GLN A 101 -2.94 -18.38 -16.13
N ASP A 102 -3.38 -18.26 -17.37
CA ASP A 102 -2.53 -18.10 -18.56
C ASP A 102 -2.22 -16.63 -18.90
N PHE A 103 -2.62 -15.68 -18.06
CA PHE A 103 -2.39 -14.25 -18.25
C PHE A 103 -1.99 -13.54 -16.94
N SER A 104 -1.36 -12.37 -17.06
CA SER A 104 -1.08 -11.52 -15.90
C SER A 104 -2.36 -10.95 -15.28
N PRO A 105 -2.52 -10.95 -13.94
CA PRO A 105 -3.67 -10.32 -13.28
C PRO A 105 -3.65 -8.79 -13.38
N PHE A 106 -2.55 -8.18 -13.83
CA PHE A 106 -2.42 -6.73 -13.95
C PHE A 106 -2.93 -6.22 -15.32
N ASN A 107 -4.14 -6.63 -15.70
CA ASN A 107 -4.75 -6.37 -17.02
C ASN A 107 -5.91 -5.35 -16.97
N VAL A 108 -6.00 -4.55 -15.89
CA VAL A 108 -7.06 -3.55 -15.69
C VAL A 108 -6.69 -2.23 -16.39
N VAL A 109 -7.31 -1.98 -17.54
CA VAL A 109 -7.02 -0.82 -18.39
C VAL A 109 -7.39 0.52 -17.73
N ALA A 110 -8.50 0.54 -17.01
CA ALA A 110 -9.00 1.71 -16.31
C ALA A 110 -9.80 1.28 -15.09
N TRP A 111 -9.84 2.14 -14.07
CA TRP A 111 -10.63 1.90 -12.87
C TRP A 111 -11.14 3.24 -12.30
N HIS A 112 -12.22 3.16 -11.54
CA HIS A 112 -12.74 4.26 -10.73
C HIS A 112 -13.28 3.69 -9.41
N GLY A 113 -13.25 4.47 -8.34
CA GLY A 113 -13.72 4.05 -7.02
C GLY A 113 -12.94 4.71 -5.89
N ASN A 114 -13.27 4.35 -4.66
CA ASN A 114 -12.64 4.83 -3.43
C ASN A 114 -11.94 3.71 -2.64
N TYR A 115 -11.84 2.50 -3.20
CA TYR A 115 -11.15 1.35 -2.62
C TYR A 115 -9.91 1.03 -3.46
N ALA A 116 -8.78 1.65 -3.12
CA ALA A 116 -7.55 1.57 -3.89
C ALA A 116 -6.32 1.39 -2.97
N PRO A 117 -5.21 0.84 -3.47
CA PRO A 117 -3.95 0.82 -2.74
C PRO A 117 -3.35 2.22 -2.70
N TYR A 118 -2.61 2.54 -1.65
CA TYR A 118 -2.02 3.86 -1.48
C TYR A 118 -0.65 3.80 -0.81
N LYS A 119 0.13 4.88 -0.98
CA LYS A 119 1.39 5.12 -0.28
C LYS A 119 1.40 6.49 0.41
N TYR A 120 2.29 6.65 1.38
CA TYR A 120 2.48 7.89 2.12
C TYR A 120 3.96 8.04 2.51
N ASN A 121 4.52 9.24 2.32
CA ASN A 121 5.88 9.58 2.76
C ASN A 121 5.82 10.15 4.18
N LEU A 122 6.54 9.54 5.11
CA LEU A 122 6.54 9.93 6.52
C LEU A 122 7.15 11.32 6.76
N GLU A 123 7.96 11.84 5.83
CA GLU A 123 8.47 13.23 5.86
C GLU A 123 7.36 14.28 5.80
N ASN A 124 6.20 13.94 5.23
CA ASN A 124 5.07 14.86 5.13
C ASN A 124 4.26 14.94 6.43
N PHE A 125 4.60 14.14 7.45
CA PHE A 125 3.85 14.15 8.71
C PHE A 125 4.02 15.47 9.45
N MET A 126 2.92 16.18 9.64
CA MET A 126 2.88 17.44 10.38
C MET A 126 2.86 17.13 11.88
N VAL A 127 4.05 17.11 12.48
CA VAL A 127 4.25 16.79 13.89
C VAL A 127 3.57 17.84 14.78
N ILE A 128 2.70 17.39 15.67
CA ILE A 128 2.10 18.18 16.75
C ILE A 128 2.67 17.72 18.09
N ASN A 129 3.06 18.66 18.96
CA ASN A 129 3.58 18.35 20.29
C ASN A 129 3.45 19.55 21.26
N CYS A 130 3.90 19.38 22.51
CA CYS A 130 4.01 20.44 23.50
C CYS A 130 5.03 21.50 23.07
N VAL A 131 4.68 22.78 23.21
CA VAL A 131 5.54 23.93 22.89
C VAL A 131 5.85 24.81 24.10
N ALA A 132 5.48 24.36 25.31
CA ALA A 132 5.71 25.08 26.55
C ALA A 132 6.39 24.16 27.60
N PHE A 133 5.64 23.24 28.19
CA PHE A 133 6.13 22.29 29.19
C PHE A 133 5.34 20.97 29.08
N ASP A 134 5.71 19.99 29.91
CA ASP A 134 5.22 18.60 29.93
C ASP A 134 5.50 17.78 28.65
N HIS A 135 5.16 16.49 28.73
CA HIS A 135 5.29 15.52 27.64
C HIS A 135 3.90 15.21 27.08
N ALA A 136 3.68 15.44 25.78
CA ALA A 136 2.45 15.04 25.12
C ALA A 136 2.28 13.51 25.24
N VAL A 137 1.21 13.07 25.92
CA VAL A 137 0.87 11.65 26.11
C VAL A 137 -0.13 11.22 25.05
#